data_AF-A0A0F4YPB0-F1
#
_entry.id   AF-A0A0F4YPB0-F1
#
_cell.length_a   1.000
_cell.length_b   1.000
_cell.length_c   1.000
_cell.angle_alpha   90.00
_cell.angle_beta   90.00
_cell.angle_gamma   90.00
#
_symmetry.space_group_name_H-M   'P 1'
#
loop_
_entity.id
_entity.type
_entity.pdbx_description
1 polymer ?
#
loop_
_entity_poly.entity_id
_entity_poly.type
_entity_poly.pdbx_seq_one_letter_code
_entity_poly.pdbx_strand_id
1 'polypeptide(L)'
;MTRQIITWNDYGESHYIGPVYEAGIPEGASRYVNNNPHDSWRTLLPYYIDAYKSGNQSTTTPEEDIITYWYRPNPSSAGSAGGTTGNNPAMGQPVMAPGKVSQDKVFVTVLVQEPSQVTVQIGSEGTPTTLDANHAGINHFSVPFNGQTGPVSLAIVRDGKTVVSTTGPAITTECTDGLVNWNAIVGSAKPSNTTVDKTV
;
A
#
# COMPACT_ATOMS: atom_id res chain seq x y z
N MET A 1 3.82 23.67 -6.78
CA MET A 1 3.94 22.55 -5.83
C MET A 1 5.19 21.77 -6.17
N THR A 2 6.05 21.53 -5.19
CA THR A 2 7.21 20.64 -5.33
C THR A 2 6.72 19.18 -5.25
N ARG A 3 7.20 18.29 -6.12
CA ARG A 3 6.98 16.84 -5.98
C ARG A 3 8.22 16.21 -5.40
N GLN A 4 8.06 15.38 -4.38
CA GLN A 4 9.17 14.76 -3.67
C GLN A 4 8.87 13.28 -3.44
N ILE A 5 9.92 12.47 -3.53
CA ILE A 5 9.93 11.09 -3.06
C ILE A 5 10.83 11.09 -1.83
N ILE A 6 10.25 10.79 -0.68
CA ILE A 6 10.91 10.83 0.63
C ILE A 6 10.58 9.49 1.28
N THR A 7 11.51 8.55 1.43
CA THR A 7 12.95 8.58 1.06
C THR A 7 13.36 7.28 0.38
N TRP A 8 14.62 7.20 -0.07
CA TRP A 8 15.15 5.95 -0.61
C TRP A 8 15.32 4.88 0.47
N ASN A 9 15.83 5.22 1.65
CA ASN A 9 16.34 4.24 2.63
C ASN A 9 16.21 4.69 4.10
N ASP A 10 15.26 5.58 4.42
CA ASP A 10 15.01 5.92 5.83
C ASP A 10 14.14 4.83 6.48
N TYR A 11 14.81 3.79 6.95
CA TYR A 11 14.16 2.61 7.52
C TYR A 11 13.48 2.91 8.87
N GLY A 12 14.07 3.77 9.69
CA GLY A 12 13.54 4.11 11.02
C GLY A 12 12.22 4.89 10.95
N GLU A 13 12.05 5.72 9.91
CA GLU A 13 10.82 6.48 9.69
C GLU A 13 9.79 5.76 8.80
N SER A 14 10.06 4.51 8.39
CA SER A 14 9.10 3.64 7.68
C SER A 14 8.60 4.17 6.33
N HIS A 15 9.27 5.16 5.72
CA HIS A 15 8.91 5.72 4.41
C HIS A 15 9.98 5.47 3.33
N TYR A 16 10.84 4.48 3.53
CA TYR A 16 11.77 4.01 2.49
C TYR A 16 11.02 3.38 1.32
N ILE A 17 11.53 3.55 0.10
CA ILE A 17 11.00 2.89 -1.12
C ILE A 17 12.04 1.98 -1.81
N GLY A 18 13.31 2.06 -1.38
CA GLY A 18 14.40 1.23 -1.88
C GLY A 18 14.46 -0.13 -1.19
N PRO A 19 15.28 -1.05 -1.73
CA PRO A 19 15.52 -2.34 -1.09
C PRO A 19 16.02 -2.17 0.34
N VAL A 20 15.60 -3.06 1.24
CA VAL A 20 16.08 -3.07 2.63
C VAL A 20 17.51 -3.61 2.66
N TYR A 21 18.44 -2.78 3.14
CA TYR A 21 19.81 -3.17 3.43
C TYR A 21 19.99 -3.29 4.94
N GLU A 22 20.18 -4.51 5.42
CA GLU A 22 20.17 -4.84 6.86
C GLU A 22 21.15 -3.99 7.67
N ALA A 23 22.37 -3.78 7.17
CA ALA A 23 23.38 -2.97 7.86
C ALA A 23 23.02 -1.47 7.96
N GLY A 24 22.00 -1.01 7.21
CA GLY A 24 21.48 0.34 7.28
C GLY A 24 20.31 0.52 8.26
N ILE A 25 19.80 -0.55 8.85
CA ILE A 25 18.65 -0.50 9.77
C ILE A 25 19.10 0.12 11.11
N PRO A 26 18.49 1.23 11.55
CA PRO A 26 18.78 1.82 12.85
C PRO A 26 18.50 0.85 14.01
N GLU A 27 19.26 1.00 15.10
CA GLU A 27 19.05 0.20 16.31
C GLU A 27 17.58 0.31 16.80
N GLY A 28 16.96 -0.83 17.09
CA GLY A 28 15.56 -0.92 17.53
C GLY A 28 14.51 -0.84 16.41
N ALA A 29 14.88 -0.54 15.16
CA ALA A 29 13.98 -0.50 14.02
C ALA A 29 13.73 -1.86 13.36
N SER A 30 14.65 -2.81 13.55
CA SER A 30 14.59 -4.15 12.95
C SER A 30 13.27 -4.88 13.21
N ARG A 31 12.63 -4.66 14.37
CA ARG A 31 11.34 -5.25 14.74
C ARG A 31 10.20 -4.96 13.75
N TYR A 32 10.26 -3.83 13.04
CA TYR A 32 9.23 -3.42 12.07
C TYR A 32 9.77 -3.25 10.64
N VAL A 33 11.09 -3.26 10.43
CA VAL A 33 11.71 -3.16 9.10
C VAL A 33 12.02 -4.54 8.49
N ASN A 34 12.42 -5.51 9.32
CA ASN A 34 12.78 -6.83 8.82
C ASN A 34 11.57 -7.50 8.15
N ASN A 35 11.80 -8.09 6.98
CA ASN A 35 10.77 -8.72 6.15
C ASN A 35 9.61 -7.80 5.76
N ASN A 36 9.81 -6.48 5.76
CA ASN A 36 8.80 -5.50 5.37
C ASN A 36 9.28 -4.64 4.18
N PRO A 37 9.45 -5.22 2.99
CA PRO A 37 9.89 -4.49 1.80
C PRO A 37 8.81 -3.50 1.31
N HIS A 38 9.24 -2.35 0.81
CA HIS A 38 8.36 -1.31 0.26
C HIS A 38 8.52 -1.10 -1.25
N ASP A 39 9.24 -2.00 -1.92
CA ASP A 39 9.57 -1.89 -3.35
C ASP A 39 8.34 -1.71 -4.24
N SER A 40 7.21 -2.27 -3.85
CA SER A 40 5.95 -2.16 -4.57
C SER A 40 5.42 -0.71 -4.68
N TRP A 41 5.80 0.22 -3.80
CA TRP A 41 5.51 1.65 -3.99
C TRP A 41 6.21 2.23 -5.23
N ARG A 42 7.29 1.60 -5.71
CA ARG A 42 7.98 2.02 -6.94
C ARG A 42 7.26 1.60 -8.22
N THR A 43 6.30 0.68 -8.15
CA THR A 43 5.63 0.07 -9.32
C THR A 43 5.02 1.13 -10.26
N LEU A 44 4.39 2.16 -9.71
CA LEU A 44 3.71 3.21 -10.49
C LEU A 44 4.58 4.45 -10.74
N LEU A 45 5.81 4.50 -10.24
CA LEU A 45 6.70 5.66 -10.43
C LEU A 45 6.94 6.02 -11.90
N PRO A 46 7.11 5.09 -12.86
CA PRO A 46 7.26 5.46 -14.26
C PRO A 46 6.11 6.35 -14.77
N TYR A 47 4.86 6.03 -14.41
CA TYR A 47 3.67 6.78 -14.80
C TYR A 47 3.59 8.15 -14.10
N TYR A 48 3.91 8.23 -12.80
CA TYR A 48 3.97 9.52 -12.10
C TYR A 48 5.08 10.43 -12.60
N ILE A 49 6.25 9.86 -12.95
CA ILE A 49 7.39 10.60 -13.48
C ILE A 49 7.08 11.12 -14.88
N ASP A 50 6.47 10.30 -15.74
CA ASP A 50 6.02 10.73 -17.06
C ASP A 50 5.03 11.89 -16.94
N ALA A 51 3.96 11.71 -16.17
CA ALA A 51 2.96 12.75 -15.92
C ALA A 51 3.58 14.02 -15.33
N TYR A 52 4.60 13.92 -14.49
CA TYR A 52 5.32 15.11 -13.99
C TYR A 52 6.08 15.84 -15.11
N LYS A 53 6.84 15.10 -15.92
CA LYS A 53 7.66 15.65 -17.00
C LYS A 53 6.84 16.27 -18.12
N SER A 54 5.63 15.77 -18.35
CA SER A 54 4.69 16.26 -19.37
C SER A 54 3.76 17.38 -18.89
N GLY A 55 3.95 17.92 -17.69
CA GLY A 55 3.09 18.99 -17.16
C GLY A 55 1.69 18.51 -16.76
N ASN A 56 1.60 17.30 -16.22
CA ASN A 56 0.38 16.60 -15.78
C ASN A 56 -0.54 16.12 -16.89
N GLN A 57 -0.06 16.13 -18.14
CA GLN A 57 -0.75 15.48 -19.23
C GLN A 57 -0.21 14.06 -19.30
N SER A 58 -0.93 13.07 -18.75
CA SER A 58 -0.45 11.68 -18.82
C SER A 58 -0.27 11.29 -20.28
N THR A 59 0.98 11.15 -20.73
CA THR A 59 1.32 10.78 -22.10
C THR A 59 1.50 9.28 -22.25
N THR A 60 1.78 8.59 -21.15
CA THR A 60 1.84 7.13 -21.11
C THR A 60 0.44 6.55 -21.00
N THR A 61 0.03 5.81 -22.03
CA THR A 61 -1.15 4.94 -21.98
C THR A 61 -0.80 3.67 -21.18
N PRO A 62 -1.64 3.24 -20.22
CA PRO A 62 -1.42 1.96 -19.53
C PRO A 62 -1.40 0.78 -20.51
N GLU A 63 -0.31 0.03 -20.52
CA GLU A 63 -0.18 -1.21 -21.31
C GLU A 63 -0.71 -2.44 -20.55
N GLU A 64 -0.80 -2.33 -19.23
CA GLU A 64 -1.29 -3.38 -18.33
C GLU A 64 -2.06 -2.77 -17.15
N ASP A 65 -2.97 -3.55 -16.56
CA ASP A 65 -3.66 -3.21 -15.33
C ASP A 65 -2.75 -3.49 -14.12
N ILE A 66 -2.58 -2.55 -13.20
CA ILE A 66 -1.70 -2.72 -12.04
C ILE A 66 -2.46 -2.40 -10.76
N ILE A 67 -2.32 -3.25 -9.75
CA ILE A 67 -2.72 -2.95 -8.38
C ILE A 67 -1.46 -2.59 -7.59
N THR A 68 -1.52 -1.50 -6.83
CA THR A 68 -0.60 -1.24 -5.72
C THR A 68 -1.43 -0.97 -4.47
N TYR A 69 -0.99 -1.47 -3.33
CA TYR A 69 -1.72 -1.30 -2.09
C TYR A 69 -0.76 -1.15 -0.91
N TRP A 70 -1.26 -0.54 0.15
CA TRP A 70 -0.59 -0.56 1.44
C TRP A 70 -1.58 -0.42 2.60
N TYR A 71 -1.20 -0.95 3.75
CA TYR A 71 -1.94 -0.86 5.00
C TYR A 71 -1.03 -1.24 6.18
N ARG A 72 -1.45 -0.93 7.41
CA ARG A 72 -0.75 -1.42 8.60
C ARG A 72 -1.18 -2.85 8.94
N PRO A 73 -0.26 -3.71 9.41
CA PRO A 73 -0.59 -5.07 9.83
C PRO A 73 -1.49 -5.12 11.06
N ASN A 74 -1.50 -4.05 11.87
CA ASN A 74 -2.30 -3.97 13.09
C ASN A 74 -3.23 -2.75 13.07
N PRO A 75 -4.49 -2.87 13.55
CA PRO A 75 -5.32 -1.71 13.88
C PRO A 75 -4.63 -0.77 14.88
N SER A 76 -4.89 0.53 14.81
CA SER A 76 -4.28 1.55 15.68
C SER A 76 -4.56 1.35 17.17
N SER A 77 -5.64 0.65 17.50
CA SER A 77 -6.09 0.34 18.85
C SER A 77 -5.74 -1.08 19.33
N ALA A 78 -5.06 -1.89 18.52
CA ALA A 78 -4.79 -3.29 18.85
C ALA A 78 -3.72 -3.49 19.93
N GLY A 79 -2.91 -2.48 20.21
CA GLY A 79 -1.83 -2.54 21.19
C GLY A 79 -1.34 -1.16 21.60
N SER A 80 -0.21 -1.12 22.30
CA SER A 80 0.45 0.12 22.66
C SER A 80 1.07 0.80 21.44
N ALA A 81 0.98 2.13 21.37
CA ALA A 81 1.68 2.90 20.34
C ALA A 81 3.21 2.89 20.52
N GLY A 82 3.74 2.39 21.64
CA GLY A 82 5.19 2.26 21.85
C GLY A 82 5.94 3.59 21.87
N GLY A 83 5.26 4.68 22.23
CA GLY A 83 5.82 6.04 22.18
C GLY A 83 5.67 6.74 20.81
N THR A 84 5.19 6.06 19.78
CA THR A 84 4.92 6.69 18.47
C THR A 84 3.80 7.72 18.59
N THR A 85 4.05 8.91 18.05
CA THR A 85 3.10 10.02 17.96
C THR A 85 2.84 10.37 16.50
N GLY A 86 1.67 10.93 16.19
CA GLY A 86 1.32 11.38 14.83
C GLY A 86 1.99 12.70 14.43
N ASN A 87 2.70 13.35 15.34
CA ASN A 87 3.43 14.60 15.14
C ASN A 87 4.65 14.63 16.05
N ASN A 88 5.40 15.74 16.07
CA ASN A 88 6.52 15.97 16.99
C ASN A 88 6.12 16.95 18.11
N PRO A 89 5.76 16.46 19.32
CA PRO A 89 5.37 17.31 20.44
C PRO A 89 6.49 18.21 20.95
N ALA A 90 7.76 17.84 20.73
CA ALA A 90 8.91 18.65 21.13
C ALA A 90 8.97 20.00 20.40
N MET A 91 8.24 20.13 19.29
CA MET A 91 8.05 21.40 18.56
C MET A 91 6.91 22.26 19.13
N GLY A 92 6.42 21.97 20.35
CA GLY A 92 5.39 22.76 21.04
C GLY A 92 3.95 22.46 20.61
N GLN A 93 3.74 21.38 19.86
CA GLN A 93 2.41 20.95 19.44
C GLN A 93 1.79 19.98 20.46
N PRO A 94 0.46 20.00 20.68
CA PRO A 94 -0.22 18.95 21.42
C PRO A 94 0.06 17.57 20.82
N VAL A 95 0.21 16.56 21.67
CA VAL A 95 0.45 15.17 21.22
C VAL A 95 -0.74 14.71 20.37
N MET A 96 -0.46 14.31 19.13
CA MET A 96 -1.44 13.71 18.22
C MET A 96 -1.33 12.19 18.28
N ALA A 97 -2.48 11.52 18.45
CA ALA A 97 -2.52 10.06 18.39
C ALA A 97 -2.15 9.59 16.97
N PRO A 98 -1.20 8.64 16.81
CA PRO A 98 -0.70 8.22 15.50
C PRO A 98 -1.81 7.66 14.58
N GLY A 99 -2.82 6.98 15.13
CA GLY A 99 -3.98 6.50 14.36
C GLY A 99 -4.83 7.58 13.68
N LYS A 100 -4.69 8.86 14.07
CA LYS A 100 -5.34 9.98 13.37
C LYS A 100 -4.66 10.32 12.04
N VAL A 101 -3.37 10.02 11.92
CA VAL A 101 -2.53 10.29 10.74
C VAL A 101 -2.37 9.01 9.92
N SER A 102 -1.93 7.93 10.55
CA SER A 102 -1.84 6.59 9.96
C SER A 102 -3.15 5.84 10.19
N GLN A 103 -4.16 6.19 9.40
CA GLN A 103 -5.54 5.71 9.56
C GLN A 103 -5.66 4.20 9.34
N ASP A 104 -6.61 3.56 10.03
CA ASP A 104 -6.98 2.14 9.86
C ASP A 104 -7.72 1.91 8.54
N LYS A 105 -6.98 1.96 7.43
CA LYS A 105 -7.50 1.80 6.07
C LYS A 105 -6.53 0.99 5.20
N VAL A 106 -7.10 0.24 4.26
CA VAL A 106 -6.41 -0.29 3.10
C VAL A 106 -6.40 0.78 2.04
N PHE A 107 -5.22 1.28 1.68
CA PHE A 107 -5.05 2.26 0.61
C PHE A 107 -4.71 1.52 -0.67
N VAL A 108 -5.41 1.84 -1.75
CA VAL A 108 -5.27 1.15 -3.04
C VAL A 108 -5.08 2.19 -4.12
N THR A 109 -4.08 1.97 -4.95
CA THR A 109 -3.93 2.71 -6.21
C THR A 109 -3.89 1.70 -7.33
N VAL A 110 -4.81 1.84 -8.28
CA VAL A 110 -4.82 1.03 -9.49
C VAL A 110 -4.43 1.87 -10.68
N LEU A 111 -3.70 1.26 -11.62
CA LEU A 111 -3.60 1.74 -12.98
C LEU A 111 -4.50 0.84 -13.82
N VAL A 112 -5.47 1.41 -14.53
CA VAL A 112 -6.37 0.62 -15.39
C VAL A 112 -6.31 1.06 -16.83
N GLN A 113 -6.40 0.12 -17.78
CA GLN A 113 -6.44 0.43 -19.20
C GLN A 113 -7.78 1.06 -19.62
N GLU A 114 -8.85 0.69 -18.92
CA GLU A 114 -10.23 1.09 -19.19
C GLU A 114 -11.01 1.15 -17.87
N PRO A 115 -12.17 1.84 -17.81
CA PRO A 115 -13.02 1.84 -16.63
C PRO A 115 -13.28 0.43 -16.10
N SER A 116 -13.05 0.20 -14.82
CA SER A 116 -13.06 -1.13 -14.21
C SER A 116 -13.57 -1.08 -12.77
N GLN A 117 -14.04 -2.20 -12.25
CA GLN A 117 -14.33 -2.34 -10.82
C GLN A 117 -13.08 -2.79 -10.08
N VAL A 118 -12.86 -2.26 -8.89
CA VAL A 118 -11.83 -2.69 -7.95
C VAL A 118 -12.53 -3.25 -6.72
N THR A 119 -12.26 -4.51 -6.39
CA THR A 119 -12.78 -5.12 -5.17
C THR A 119 -11.70 -5.17 -4.11
N VAL A 120 -12.08 -4.90 -2.86
CA VAL A 120 -11.23 -5.03 -1.68
C VAL A 120 -12.00 -5.80 -0.61
N GLN A 121 -11.43 -6.92 -0.18
CA GLN A 121 -11.95 -7.75 0.90
C GLN A 121 -10.91 -7.84 2.02
N ILE A 122 -11.37 -7.65 3.26
CA ILE A 122 -10.55 -7.87 4.46
C ILE A 122 -11.12 -9.11 5.17
N GLY A 123 -10.29 -10.14 5.38
CA GLY A 123 -10.74 -11.42 5.90
C GLY A 123 -11.40 -12.32 4.84
N SER A 124 -12.01 -13.42 5.26
CA SER A 124 -12.68 -14.40 4.38
C SER A 124 -14.20 -14.27 4.34
N GLU A 125 -14.78 -13.49 5.26
CA GLU A 125 -16.22 -13.39 5.45
C GLU A 125 -16.77 -12.05 4.96
N GLY A 126 -18.04 -12.03 4.58
CA GLY A 126 -18.76 -10.82 4.16
C GLY A 126 -18.64 -10.51 2.66
N THR A 127 -19.17 -9.35 2.28
CA THR A 127 -19.17 -8.89 0.88
C THR A 127 -17.99 -7.95 0.66
N PRO A 128 -17.18 -8.16 -0.40
CA PRO A 128 -16.11 -7.25 -0.75
C PRO A 128 -16.62 -5.82 -0.98
N THR A 129 -15.82 -4.83 -0.61
CA THR A 129 -16.09 -3.44 -1.01
C THR A 129 -15.75 -3.29 -2.49
N THR A 130 -16.72 -2.88 -3.29
CA THR A 130 -16.53 -2.56 -4.71
C THR A 130 -16.37 -1.06 -4.91
N LEU A 131 -15.38 -0.68 -5.71
CA LEU A 131 -15.00 0.69 -6.03
C LEU A 131 -14.91 0.84 -7.55
N ASP A 132 -15.33 1.97 -8.09
CA ASP A 132 -15.30 2.20 -9.55
C ASP A 132 -14.07 3.03 -9.95
N ALA A 133 -13.14 2.41 -10.68
CA ALA A 133 -12.10 3.12 -11.42
C ALA A 133 -12.72 3.67 -12.70
N ASN A 134 -13.18 4.92 -12.66
CA ASN A 134 -14.06 5.51 -13.67
C ASN A 134 -13.35 5.93 -14.97
N HIS A 135 -12.02 5.89 -15.00
CA HIS A 135 -11.24 6.28 -16.17
C HIS A 135 -9.98 5.43 -16.30
N ALA A 136 -9.48 5.32 -17.54
CA ALA A 136 -8.15 4.79 -17.80
C ALA A 136 -7.08 5.62 -17.08
N GLY A 137 -5.99 4.96 -16.66
CA GLY A 137 -4.92 5.56 -15.87
C GLY A 137 -5.07 5.32 -14.37
N ILE A 138 -4.45 6.19 -13.59
CA ILE A 138 -4.29 6.03 -12.13
C ILE A 138 -5.57 6.43 -11.40
N ASN A 139 -6.09 5.53 -10.57
CA ASN A 139 -7.23 5.76 -9.68
C ASN A 139 -6.83 5.42 -8.23
N HIS A 140 -7.28 6.24 -7.28
CA HIS A 140 -6.93 6.11 -5.86
C HIS A 140 -8.15 5.85 -5.01
N PHE A 141 -8.02 4.91 -4.06
CA PHE A 141 -9.08 4.53 -3.15
C PHE A 141 -8.54 4.25 -1.75
N SER A 142 -9.47 4.21 -0.79
CA SER A 142 -9.20 3.67 0.53
C SER A 142 -10.43 2.97 1.09
N VAL A 143 -10.24 1.83 1.74
CA VAL A 143 -11.30 1.07 2.41
C VAL A 143 -10.98 0.98 3.91
N PRO A 144 -11.86 1.45 4.80
CA PRO A 144 -11.60 1.39 6.24
C PRO A 144 -11.62 -0.05 6.75
N PHE A 145 -10.78 -0.35 7.74
CA PHE A 145 -10.78 -1.67 8.37
C PHE A 145 -12.15 -1.98 8.99
N ASN A 146 -12.78 -0.99 9.64
CA ASN A 146 -14.08 -1.13 10.30
C ASN A 146 -14.17 -2.36 11.24
N GLY A 147 -13.07 -2.66 11.94
CA GLY A 147 -12.97 -3.80 12.85
C GLY A 147 -12.71 -5.15 12.16
N GLN A 148 -12.65 -5.20 10.83
CA GLN A 148 -12.31 -6.42 10.10
C GLN A 148 -10.81 -6.73 10.23
N THR A 149 -10.51 -8.03 10.26
CA THR A 149 -9.16 -8.61 10.32
C THR A 149 -9.07 -9.77 9.34
N GLY A 150 -7.86 -10.25 9.07
CA GLY A 150 -7.58 -11.33 8.13
C GLY A 150 -6.90 -10.85 6.84
N PRO A 151 -6.63 -11.77 5.89
CA PRO A 151 -5.96 -11.46 4.62
C PRO A 151 -6.67 -10.35 3.85
N VAL A 152 -5.91 -9.50 3.15
CA VAL A 152 -6.47 -8.43 2.34
C VAL A 152 -6.42 -8.84 0.88
N SER A 153 -7.56 -9.20 0.30
CA SER A 153 -7.66 -9.60 -1.11
C SER A 153 -8.14 -8.43 -1.95
N LEU A 154 -7.45 -8.18 -3.07
CA LEU A 154 -7.77 -7.13 -4.02
C LEU A 154 -7.90 -7.72 -5.43
N ALA A 155 -8.84 -7.22 -6.21
CA ALA A 155 -8.92 -7.55 -7.62
C ALA A 155 -9.38 -6.37 -8.48
N ILE A 156 -8.87 -6.30 -9.71
CA ILE A 156 -9.45 -5.52 -10.79
C ILE A 156 -10.37 -6.46 -11.56
N VAL A 157 -11.63 -6.05 -11.72
CA VAL A 157 -12.69 -6.80 -12.40
C VAL A 157 -13.20 -5.95 -13.56
N ARG A 158 -13.20 -6.54 -14.76
CA ARG A 158 -13.73 -5.93 -15.99
C ARG A 158 -14.64 -6.95 -16.67
N ASP A 159 -15.83 -6.52 -17.07
CA ASP A 159 -16.86 -7.37 -17.70
C ASP A 159 -17.16 -8.67 -16.91
N GLY A 160 -17.18 -8.57 -15.58
CA GLY A 160 -17.42 -9.70 -14.68
C GLY A 160 -16.26 -10.70 -14.56
N LYS A 161 -15.09 -10.41 -15.15
CA LYS A 161 -13.89 -11.25 -15.08
C LYS A 161 -12.78 -10.55 -14.29
N THR A 162 -12.10 -11.31 -13.45
CA THR A 162 -10.87 -10.84 -12.79
C THR A 162 -9.75 -10.69 -13.82
N VAL A 163 -9.19 -9.49 -13.91
CA VAL A 163 -8.06 -9.17 -14.79
C VAL A 163 -6.74 -9.30 -14.04
N VAL A 164 -6.71 -8.78 -12.81
CA VAL A 164 -5.57 -8.86 -11.89
C VAL A 164 -6.12 -9.11 -10.49
N SER A 165 -5.45 -9.95 -9.72
CA SER A 165 -5.75 -10.13 -8.30
C SER A 165 -4.48 -10.32 -7.48
N THR A 166 -4.59 -10.04 -6.20
CA THR A 166 -3.52 -10.23 -5.22
C THR A 166 -4.10 -10.36 -3.82
N THR A 167 -3.37 -11.03 -2.93
CA THR A 167 -3.73 -11.12 -1.52
C THR A 167 -2.51 -10.75 -0.69
N GLY A 168 -2.66 -9.72 0.13
CA GLY A 168 -1.65 -9.30 1.09
C GLY A 168 -1.77 -10.07 2.42
N PRO A 169 -0.74 -9.98 3.28
CA PRO A 169 -0.76 -10.55 4.63
C PRO A 169 -1.96 -10.12 5.47
N ALA A 170 -2.31 -10.91 6.48
CA ALA A 170 -3.46 -10.61 7.31
C ALA A 170 -3.28 -9.34 8.15
N ILE A 171 -4.34 -8.54 8.23
CA ILE A 171 -4.52 -7.57 9.32
C ILE A 171 -4.84 -8.36 10.59
N THR A 172 -4.12 -8.13 11.68
CA THR A 172 -4.25 -8.88 12.93
C THR A 172 -4.24 -7.95 14.14
N THR A 173 -4.94 -8.33 15.20
CA THR A 173 -4.86 -7.68 16.51
C THR A 173 -3.64 -8.14 17.31
N GLU A 174 -2.97 -9.21 16.88
CA GLU A 174 -1.77 -9.72 17.52
C GLU A 174 -0.58 -8.78 17.25
N CYS A 175 -0.20 -8.02 18.27
CA CYS A 175 0.91 -7.08 18.25
C CYS A 175 2.17 -7.75 18.84
N THR A 176 3.28 -7.76 18.10
CA THR A 176 4.56 -8.26 18.63
C THR A 176 4.97 -7.40 19.83
N ASP A 177 5.28 -8.04 20.97
CA ASP A 177 5.56 -7.37 22.25
C ASP A 177 4.46 -6.41 22.74
N GLY A 178 3.22 -6.58 22.27
CA GLY A 178 2.10 -5.69 22.58
C GLY A 178 2.23 -4.30 21.92
N LEU A 179 3.14 -4.13 20.96
CA LEU A 179 3.37 -2.87 20.24
C LEU A 179 2.73 -2.91 18.85
N VAL A 180 1.92 -1.90 18.54
CA VAL A 180 1.38 -1.71 17.19
C VAL A 180 2.55 -1.52 16.22
N ASN A 181 2.59 -2.31 15.15
CA ASN A 181 3.51 -2.04 14.05
C ASN A 181 2.93 -0.91 13.17
N TRP A 182 3.60 0.23 13.20
CA TRP A 182 3.24 1.44 12.44
C TRP A 182 3.82 1.45 11.01
N ASN A 183 4.68 0.49 10.68
CA ASN A 183 5.20 0.32 9.33
C ASN A 183 4.13 -0.27 8.39
N ALA A 184 4.24 0.02 7.10
CA ALA A 184 3.25 -0.37 6.11
C ALA A 184 3.60 -1.72 5.49
N ILE A 185 2.63 -2.62 5.40
CA ILE A 185 2.66 -3.66 4.38
C ILE A 185 2.46 -2.97 3.04
N VAL A 186 3.30 -3.28 2.06
CA VAL A 186 3.18 -2.74 0.70
C VAL A 186 3.22 -3.90 -0.29
N GLY A 187 2.30 -3.90 -1.24
CA GLY A 187 2.28 -4.92 -2.29
C GLY A 187 1.82 -4.37 -3.62
N SER A 188 2.07 -5.15 -4.67
CA SER A 188 1.60 -4.85 -6.01
C SER A 188 1.34 -6.13 -6.81
N ALA A 189 0.53 -6.01 -7.85
CA ALA A 189 0.27 -7.07 -8.80
C ALA A 189 -0.02 -6.51 -10.19
N LYS A 190 0.26 -7.32 -11.20
CA LYS A 190 0.04 -7.08 -12.62
C LYS A 190 -0.40 -8.40 -13.27
N PRO A 191 -0.92 -8.41 -14.50
CA PRO A 191 -1.35 -9.63 -15.16
C PRO A 191 -0.15 -10.57 -15.29
N SER A 192 -0.39 -11.86 -15.10
CA SER A 192 0.65 -12.86 -15.37
C SER A 192 0.84 -12.95 -16.88
N ASN A 193 2.07 -12.78 -17.37
CA ASN A 193 2.37 -13.12 -18.77
C ASN A 193 2.21 -14.63 -18.92
N THR A 194 1.13 -15.10 -19.55
CA THR A 194 1.05 -16.49 -20.00
C THR A 194 2.06 -16.66 -21.14
N THR A 195 3.30 -16.98 -20.83
CA THR A 195 4.20 -17.56 -21.83
C THR A 195 3.60 -18.90 -22.24
N VAL A 196 3.05 -18.95 -23.45
CA VAL A 196 2.77 -20.20 -24.14
C VAL A 196 4.11 -20.91 -24.28
N ASP A 197 4.31 -21.99 -23.51
CA ASP A 197 5.41 -22.91 -23.72
C ASP A 197 5.36 -23.39 -25.17
N LYS A 198 6.27 -22.86 -25.99
CA LYS A 198 6.57 -23.47 -27.28
C LYS A 198 7.33 -24.75 -26.97
N THR A 199 6.58 -25.85 -26.94
CA THR A 199 7.13 -27.20 -27.01
C THR A 199 7.93 -27.31 -28.30
N VAL A 200 9.23 -27.57 -28.17
CA VAL A 200 10.06 -28.27 -29.17
C VAL A 200 10.92 -29.26 -28.41
#